data_AF-A0A1V5F9J4-F1
#
_entry.id   AF-A0A1V5F9J4-F1
#
_cell.length_a   1.000
_cell.length_b   1.000
_cell.length_c   1.000
_cell.angle_alpha   90.00
_cell.angle_beta   90.00
_cell.angle_gamma   90.00
#
_symmetry.space_group_name_H-M   'P 1'
#
loop_
_entity.id
_entity.type
_entity.pdbx_description
1 polymer ?
#
loop_
_entity_poly.entity_id
_entity_poly.type
_entity_poly.pdbx_seq_one_letter_code
_entity_poly.pdbx_strand_id
1 'polypeptide(L)'
;MSGASFLGEILKLAGGRNIFAEIDQPYPQVSKESLLARQPDVILEFMPELQGADESRLSEIRSDWNALPSLPATQHGRIHVITLDHALRPGPRFTEVLDEIQRLLYPELNLAPAGDAPTTETAASAD
;
A
#
# COMPACT_ATOMS: atom_id res chain seq x y z
N MET A 1 10.74 -3.00 -4.80
CA MET A 1 9.95 -4.11 -5.37
C MET A 1 9.96 -4.01 -6.89
N SER A 2 9.99 -5.09 -7.68
CA SER A 2 9.86 -5.01 -9.16
C SER A 2 8.40 -4.89 -9.59
N GLY A 3 8.17 -4.32 -10.78
CA GLY A 3 6.86 -4.28 -11.42
C GLY A 3 6.27 -5.66 -11.75
N ALA A 4 7.10 -6.70 -11.90
CA ALA A 4 6.65 -8.08 -12.18
C ALA A 4 6.36 -8.90 -10.90
N SER A 5 6.48 -8.31 -9.71
CA SER A 5 6.12 -8.97 -8.46
C SER A 5 4.61 -8.90 -8.22
N PHE A 6 4.07 -9.81 -7.39
CA PHE A 6 2.66 -9.81 -6.97
C PHE A 6 2.17 -8.43 -6.50
N LEU A 7 2.90 -7.82 -5.57
CA LEU A 7 2.57 -6.49 -5.07
C LEU A 7 2.78 -5.39 -6.14
N GLY A 8 3.70 -5.59 -7.09
CA GLY A 8 3.89 -4.68 -8.24
C GLY A 8 2.69 -4.68 -9.18
N GLU A 9 2.11 -5.85 -9.42
CA GLU A 9 0.87 -6.00 -10.17
C GLU A 9 -0.31 -5.38 -9.42
N ILE A 10 -0.43 -5.63 -8.11
CA ILE A 10 -1.48 -5.00 -7.29
C ILE A 10 -1.35 -3.47 -7.33
N LEU A 11 -0.15 -2.92 -7.13
CA LEU A 11 0.07 -1.48 -7.17
C LEU A 11 -0.33 -0.89 -8.53
N LYS A 12 -0.03 -1.59 -9.63
CA LYS A 12 -0.43 -1.19 -10.99
C LYS A 12 -1.94 -1.23 -11.17
N LEU A 13 -2.61 -2.29 -10.69
CA LEU A 13 -4.07 -2.40 -10.70
C LEU A 13 -4.73 -1.29 -9.86
N ALA A 14 -4.10 -0.89 -8.77
CA ALA A 14 -4.54 0.21 -7.91
C ALA A 14 -4.38 1.60 -8.56
N GLY A 15 -3.82 1.69 -9.78
CA GLY A 15 -3.52 2.95 -10.46
C GLY A 15 -2.17 3.57 -10.08
N GLY A 16 -1.40 2.91 -9.21
CA GLY A 16 -0.08 3.35 -8.80
C GLY A 16 1.00 3.01 -9.81
N ARG A 17 2.12 3.73 -9.74
CA ARG A 17 3.34 3.44 -10.50
C ARG A 17 4.51 3.21 -9.55
N ASN A 18 5.11 2.02 -9.62
CA ASN A 18 6.33 1.75 -8.91
C ASN A 18 7.49 2.57 -9.49
N ILE A 19 8.14 3.41 -8.68
CA ILE A 19 9.27 4.24 -9.10
C ILE A 19 10.55 3.44 -9.42
N PHE A 20 10.55 2.13 -9.19
CA PHE A 20 11.61 1.16 -9.52
C PHE A 20 11.12 0.08 -10.50
N ALA A 21 10.06 0.34 -11.27
CA ALA A 21 9.44 -0.66 -12.16
C ALA A 21 10.41 -1.24 -13.21
N GLU A 22 11.43 -0.49 -13.62
CA GLU A 22 12.44 -0.90 -14.58
C GLU A 22 13.51 -1.84 -14.00
N ILE A 23 13.53 -2.05 -12.69
CA ILE A 23 14.45 -2.99 -12.05
C ILE A 23 13.84 -4.40 -12.11
N ASP A 24 14.51 -5.30 -12.82
CA ASP A 24 14.11 -6.70 -13.02
C ASP A 24 14.49 -7.60 -11.83
N GLN A 25 14.36 -7.07 -10.61
CA GLN A 25 14.58 -7.80 -9.36
C GLN A 25 13.38 -7.64 -8.45
N PRO A 26 12.70 -8.73 -8.03
CA PRO A 26 11.47 -8.67 -7.23
C PRO A 26 11.57 -7.78 -5.98
N TYR A 27 12.72 -7.82 -5.29
CA TYR A 27 13.02 -7.01 -4.12
C TYR A 27 14.42 -6.39 -4.27
N PRO A 28 14.55 -5.28 -5.02
CA PRO A 28 15.82 -4.60 -5.14
C PRO A 28 16.14 -3.87 -3.84
N GLN A 29 17.39 -3.95 -3.43
CA GLN A 29 17.92 -3.05 -2.40
C GLN A 29 18.05 -1.66 -3.03
N VAL A 30 17.29 -0.70 -2.52
CA VAL A 30 17.28 0.68 -3.03
C VAL A 30 18.10 1.57 -2.10
N SER A 31 18.96 2.40 -2.66
CA SER A 31 19.77 3.34 -1.88
C SER A 31 18.98 4.61 -1.55
N LYS A 32 19.42 5.33 -0.51
CA LYS A 32 18.84 6.63 -0.14
C LYS A 32 18.97 7.66 -1.27
N GLU A 33 20.12 7.67 -1.95
CA GLU A 33 20.38 8.54 -3.10
C GLU A 33 19.41 8.26 -4.25
N SER A 34 19.10 6.97 -4.48
CA SER A 34 18.16 6.57 -5.52
C SER A 34 16.72 7.03 -5.21
N LEU A 35 16.32 6.99 -3.93
CA LEU A 35 15.03 7.53 -3.48
C LEU A 35 14.98 9.05 -3.66
N LEU A 36 16.04 9.75 -3.24
CA LEU A 36 16.16 11.20 -3.42
C LEU A 36 16.18 11.63 -4.89
N ALA A 37 16.76 10.83 -5.78
CA ALA A 37 16.75 11.13 -7.22
C ALA A 37 15.38 10.92 -7.86
N ARG A 38 14.56 9.99 -7.33
CA ARG A 38 13.29 9.56 -7.94
C ARG A 38 12.05 10.18 -7.30
N GLN A 39 12.18 10.78 -6.12
CA GLN A 39 11.16 11.62 -5.49
C GLN A 39 9.76 10.95 -5.42
N PRO A 40 9.60 9.82 -4.70
CA PRO A 40 8.29 9.18 -4.55
C PRO A 40 7.26 10.09 -3.87
N ASP A 41 6.03 10.10 -4.40
CA ASP A 41 4.88 10.81 -3.84
C ASP A 41 4.26 10.08 -2.63
N VAL A 42 4.37 8.75 -2.60
CA VAL A 42 3.80 7.87 -1.57
C VAL A 42 4.80 6.77 -1.22
N ILE A 43 4.89 6.43 0.06
CA ILE A 43 5.63 5.28 0.58
C ILE A 43 4.63 4.30 1.20
N LEU A 44 4.70 3.04 0.78
CA LEU A 44 3.91 1.94 1.31
C LEU A 44 4.85 0.95 2.02
N GLU A 45 4.75 0.87 3.34
CA GLU A 45 5.49 -0.06 4.20
C GLU A 45 4.61 -1.26 4.52
N PHE A 46 4.95 -2.43 3.99
CA PHE A 46 4.18 -3.65 4.25
C PHE A 46 4.74 -4.38 5.48
N MET A 47 3.99 -4.37 6.58
CA MET A 47 4.38 -4.92 7.89
C MET A 47 3.26 -5.82 8.45
N PRO A 48 2.93 -6.96 7.81
CA PRO A 48 1.84 -7.85 8.25
C PRO A 48 2.02 -8.38 9.68
N GLU A 49 3.25 -8.46 10.17
CA GLU A 49 3.59 -8.85 11.54
C GLU A 49 3.14 -7.82 12.60
N LEU A 50 2.84 -6.59 12.19
CA LEU A 50 2.29 -5.53 13.05
C LEU A 50 0.76 -5.49 13.01
N GLN A 51 0.09 -6.54 12.55
CA GLN A 51 -1.37 -6.61 12.62
C GLN A 51 -1.83 -6.46 14.08
N GLY A 52 -2.74 -5.51 14.31
CA GLY A 52 -3.24 -5.18 15.65
C GLY A 52 -2.28 -4.35 16.51
N ALA A 53 -1.15 -3.90 15.95
CA ALA A 53 -0.30 -2.90 16.61
C ALA A 53 -1.04 -1.58 16.81
N ASP A 54 -0.71 -0.88 17.88
CA ASP A 54 -1.28 0.44 18.15
C ASP A 54 -0.62 1.54 17.29
N GLU A 55 -1.25 2.71 17.30
CA GLU A 55 -0.79 3.88 16.54
C GLU A 55 0.62 4.34 16.95
N SER A 56 1.03 4.10 18.20
CA SER A 56 2.37 4.47 18.67
C SER A 56 3.44 3.67 17.94
N ARG A 57 3.23 2.34 17.82
CA ARG A 57 4.13 1.46 17.09
C ARG A 57 4.16 1.77 15.60
N LEU A 58 3.01 2.08 15.00
CA LEU A 58 2.95 2.47 13.58
C LEU A 58 3.60 3.85 13.34
N SER A 59 3.54 4.75 14.32
CA SER A 59 4.21 6.06 14.27
C SER A 59 5.73 5.93 14.31
N GLU A 60 6.27 4.96 15.06
CA GLU A 60 7.71 4.70 15.07
C GLU A 60 8.22 4.31 13.68
N ILE A 61 7.54 3.38 12.98
CA ILE A 61 7.92 2.96 11.62
C ILE A 61 7.87 4.15 10.65
N ARG A 62 6.83 4.99 10.72
CA ARG A 62 6.76 6.21 9.91
C ARG A 62 7.89 7.17 10.23
N SER A 63 8.33 7.24 11.49
CA SER A 63 9.39 8.17 11.91
C SER A 63 10.77 7.82 11.34
N ASP A 64 11.03 6.58 10.92
CA ASP A 64 12.29 6.18 10.28
C ASP A 64 12.55 6.99 8.99
N TRP A 65 11.47 7.40 8.31
CA TRP A 65 11.52 8.21 7.10
C TRP A 65 11.83 9.68 7.34
N ASN A 66 11.83 10.16 8.59
CA ASN A 66 12.29 11.50 8.95
C ASN A 66 13.76 11.74 8.59
N ALA A 67 14.55 10.68 8.39
CA ALA A 67 15.91 10.76 7.89
C ALA A 67 16.00 11.25 6.42
N LEU A 68 14.88 11.26 5.69
CA LEU A 68 14.76 11.73 4.31
C LEU A 68 13.66 12.80 4.19
N PRO A 69 13.82 13.97 4.82
CA PRO A 69 12.77 14.98 4.97
C PRO A 69 12.45 15.73 3.66
N SER A 70 13.31 15.62 2.64
CA SER A 70 13.12 16.25 1.34
C SER A 70 12.31 15.41 0.36
N LEU A 71 11.91 14.17 0.72
CA LEU A 71 11.05 13.37 -0.13
C LEU A 71 9.62 13.93 -0.13
N PRO A 72 8.91 13.93 -1.28
CA PRO A 72 7.53 14.40 -1.35
C PRO A 72 6.63 13.59 -0.41
N ALA A 73 6.82 12.27 -0.33
CA ALA A 73 6.09 11.42 0.61
C ALA A 73 6.28 11.85 2.08
N THR A 74 7.50 12.20 2.49
CA THR A 74 7.77 12.67 3.87
C THR A 74 7.17 14.06 4.11
N GLN A 75 7.35 14.99 3.17
CA GLN A 75 6.86 16.37 3.28
C GLN A 75 5.33 16.44 3.37
N HIS A 76 4.63 15.57 2.67
CA HIS A 76 3.16 15.54 2.63
C HIS A 76 2.55 14.50 3.58
N GLY A 77 3.36 13.85 4.43
CA GLY A 77 2.87 12.83 5.37
C GLY A 77 2.27 11.59 4.70
N ARG A 78 2.71 11.24 3.49
CA ARG A 78 2.23 10.11 2.68
C ARG A 78 3.09 8.87 2.85
N ILE A 79 3.33 8.51 4.11
CA ILE A 79 4.00 7.27 4.51
C ILE A 79 2.96 6.39 5.20
N HIS A 80 2.59 5.28 4.57
CA HIS A 80 1.51 4.41 5.03
C HIS A 80 2.05 3.04 5.39
N VAL A 81 1.69 2.55 6.57
CA VAL A 81 2.04 1.19 7.03
C VAL A 81 0.84 0.29 6.80
N ILE A 82 0.99 -0.69 5.93
CA ILE A 82 -0.04 -1.69 5.60
C ILE A 82 0.22 -2.94 6.45
N THR A 83 -0.70 -3.26 7.34
CA THR A 83 -0.58 -4.37 8.32
C THR A 83 -1.48 -5.56 8.00
N LEU A 84 -2.10 -5.58 6.82
CA LEU A 84 -2.93 -6.70 6.38
C LEU A 84 -2.09 -8.00 6.35
N ASP A 85 -2.50 -8.99 7.13
CA ASP A 85 -1.79 -10.27 7.32
C ASP A 85 -1.50 -11.03 6.02
N HIS A 86 -2.29 -10.79 4.98
CA HIS A 86 -2.21 -11.42 3.67
C HIS A 86 -1.59 -10.51 2.61
N ALA A 87 -1.15 -9.29 2.95
CA ALA A 87 -0.63 -8.32 1.97
C ALA A 87 0.52 -8.87 1.12
N LEU A 88 1.35 -9.74 1.71
CA LEU A 88 2.52 -10.34 1.04
C LEU A 88 2.24 -11.72 0.45
N ARG A 89 1.00 -12.23 0.52
CA ARG A 89 0.63 -13.60 0.14
C ARG A 89 -0.31 -13.56 -1.07
N PRO A 90 0.12 -14.06 -2.25
CA PRO A 90 -0.79 -14.26 -3.37
C PRO A 90 -1.96 -15.15 -2.98
N GLY A 91 -3.18 -14.70 -3.27
CA GLY A 91 -4.38 -15.43 -2.88
C GLY A 91 -5.67 -14.65 -3.16
N PRO A 92 -6.85 -15.25 -2.91
CA PRO A 92 -8.14 -14.67 -3.26
C PRO A 92 -8.44 -13.34 -2.55
N ARG A 93 -7.76 -13.06 -1.43
CA ARG A 93 -7.89 -11.82 -0.67
C ARG A 93 -7.04 -10.67 -1.23
N PHE A 94 -6.40 -10.83 -2.38
CA PHE A 94 -5.61 -9.75 -2.99
C PHE A 94 -6.44 -8.48 -3.25
N THR A 95 -7.76 -8.62 -3.43
CA THR A 95 -8.68 -7.48 -3.60
C THR A 95 -8.73 -6.59 -2.36
N GLU A 96 -8.62 -7.15 -1.14
CA GLU A 96 -8.54 -6.35 0.09
C GLU A 96 -7.27 -5.48 0.09
N VAL A 97 -6.15 -6.04 -0.38
CA VAL A 97 -4.86 -5.32 -0.52
C VAL A 97 -4.95 -4.24 -1.59
N LEU A 98 -5.58 -4.56 -2.73
CA LEU A 98 -5.84 -3.62 -3.82
C LEU A 98 -6.67 -2.42 -3.34
N ASP A 99 -7.78 -2.69 -2.67
CA ASP A 99 -8.68 -1.66 -2.15
C ASP A 99 -7.98 -0.75 -1.12
N GLU A 100 -7.18 -1.35 -0.23
CA GLU A 100 -6.35 -0.61 0.74
C GLU A 100 -5.37 0.32 0.02
N ILE A 101 -4.60 -0.20 -0.94
CA ILE A 101 -3.65 0.63 -1.70
C ILE A 101 -4.39 1.75 -2.44
N GLN A 102 -5.54 1.48 -3.05
CA GLN A 102 -6.30 2.48 -3.79
C GLN A 102 -6.80 3.62 -2.87
N ARG A 103 -7.26 3.29 -1.65
CA ARG A 103 -7.62 4.30 -0.64
C ARG A 103 -6.44 5.19 -0.26
N LEU A 104 -5.25 4.61 -0.10
CA LEU A 104 -4.05 5.35 0.29
C LEU A 104 -3.51 6.22 -0.86
N LEU A 105 -3.67 5.78 -2.10
CA LEU A 105 -3.27 6.54 -3.28
C LEU A 105 -4.24 7.70 -3.58
N TYR A 106 -5.54 7.48 -3.43
CA TYR A 106 -6.60 8.42 -3.83
C TYR A 106 -7.61 8.68 -2.69
N PRO A 107 -7.19 9.28 -1.56
CA PRO A 107 -8.07 9.52 -0.41
C PRO A 107 -9.27 10.42 -0.75
N GLU A 108 -9.15 11.28 -1.74
CA GLU A 108 -10.21 12.18 -2.23
C GLU A 108 -11.40 11.44 -2.84
N LEU A 109 -11.23 10.17 -3.24
CA LEU A 109 -12.32 9.36 -3.79
C LEU A 109 -13.25 8.79 -2.70
N ASN A 110 -12.87 8.89 -1.41
CA ASN A 110 -13.65 8.44 -0.26
C ASN A 110 -14.20 7.01 -0.42
N LEU A 111 -13.35 6.09 -0.86
CA LEU A 111 -13.73 4.68 -1.07
C LEU A 111 -14.02 4.00 0.27
N ALA A 112 -15.08 3.18 0.32
CA ALA A 112 -15.40 2.37 1.48
C ALA A 112 -14.26 1.39 1.85
N PRO A 113 -14.17 0.97 3.12
CA PRO A 113 -13.19 -0.03 3.56
C PRO A 113 -13.46 -1.39 2.92
N ALA A 114 -12.40 -2.18 2.72
CA ALA A 114 -12.51 -3.54 2.22
C ALA A 114 -13.30 -4.40 3.23
N GLY A 115 -14.49 -4.84 2.85
CA GLY A 115 -15.44 -5.55 3.72
C GLY A 115 -16.85 -4.97 3.77
N ASP A 116 -17.04 -3.72 3.33
CA ASP A 116 -18.34 -3.02 3.31
C ASP A 116 -19.06 -3.10 1.95
N ALA A 117 -18.64 -4.02 1.06
CA ALA A 117 -19.39 -4.26 -0.17
C ALA A 117 -20.84 -4.62 0.20
N PRO A 118 -21.87 -3.94 -0.35
CA PRO A 118 -23.25 -4.27 -0.06
C PRO A 118 -23.46 -5.72 -0.48
N THR A 119 -23.61 -6.61 0.50
CA THR A 119 -24.14 -7.95 0.28
C THR A 119 -25.45 -7.73 -0.44
N THR A 120 -25.47 -8.03 -1.74
CA THR A 120 -26.70 -7.93 -2.51
C THR A 120 -27.59 -9.03 -1.97
N GLU A 121 -28.37 -8.71 -0.95
CA GLU A 121 -29.41 -9.55 -0.39
C GLU A 121 -30.39 -9.77 -1.53
N THR A 122 -30.23 -10.90 -2.21
CA THR A 122 -31.22 -11.42 -3.13
C THR A 122 -32.46 -11.67 -2.30
N ALA A 123 -33.38 -10.71 -2.30
CA ALA A 123 -34.75 -10.91 -1.86
C ALA A 123 -35.39 -11.95 -2.77
N ALA A 124 -35.19 -13.22 -2.42
CA ALA A 124 -36.02 -14.30 -2.91
C ALA A 124 -37.38 -14.15 -2.25
N SER A 125 -38.30 -13.52 -2.99
CA SER A 125 -39.73 -13.66 -2.77
C SER A 125 -40.08 -15.15 -2.83
N ALA A 126 -40.72 -15.64 -1.78
CA ALA A 126 -41.49 -16.88 -1.84
C ALA A 126 -42.85 -16.61 -1.20
N ASP A 127 -43.87 -16.82 -2.03
CA ASP A 127 -45.30 -16.90 -1.73
C ASP A 127 -45.65 -17.73 -0.47
#